data_AF-A0A6M8W390-F1
#
_entry.id   AF-A0A6M8W390-F1
#
_cell.length_a   1.000
_cell.length_b   1.000
_cell.length_c   1.000
_cell.angle_alpha   90.00
_cell.angle_beta   90.00
_cell.angle_gamma   90.00
#
_symmetry.space_group_name_H-M   'P 1'
#
loop_
_entity.id
_entity.type
_entity.pdbx_description
1 polymer ?
#
loop_
_entity_poly.entity_id
_entity_poly.type
_entity_poly.pdbx_seq_one_letter_code
_entity_poly.pdbx_strand_id
1 'polypeptide(L)'
;MPNQGVLPPIVVLPLAILTVLLIAAHLAALQADRAVPLSRRRIRTANGVVMLITTLTLAYAFAYASTADPARFALVWGAAIMLLTIVLALSSIDVLNNLRLTRLQRRRVKKAAIDLHSQLATILKGHTPTGPRLARSPADDQTTDANTDERSGLDQSDDPGRD
;
A
#
# COMPACT_ATOMS: atom_id res chain seq x y z
N MET A 1 -32.09 -22.66 33.47
CA MET A 1 -32.14 -22.73 31.99
C MET A 1 -30.72 -22.66 31.47
N PRO A 2 -30.34 -23.41 30.42
CA PRO A 2 -28.99 -23.28 29.87
C PRO A 2 -28.73 -21.82 29.55
N ASN A 3 -27.56 -21.32 29.90
CA ASN A 3 -27.13 -19.94 29.64
C ASN A 3 -26.96 -19.76 28.13
N GLN A 4 -28.07 -19.56 27.41
CA GLN A 4 -28.05 -19.40 25.97
C GLN A 4 -27.55 -17.99 25.68
N GLY A 5 -26.43 -17.88 24.97
CA GLY A 5 -26.01 -16.62 24.38
C GLY A 5 -27.08 -16.10 23.42
N VAL A 6 -26.85 -14.89 22.90
CA VAL A 6 -27.78 -14.25 21.96
C VAL A 6 -27.98 -15.11 20.69
N LEU A 7 -26.94 -15.83 20.26
CA LEU A 7 -26.97 -16.71 19.10
C LEU A 7 -26.41 -18.10 19.42
N PRO A 8 -26.90 -19.16 18.74
CA PRO A 8 -26.34 -20.51 18.89
C PRO A 8 -24.84 -20.54 18.52
N PRO A 9 -23.97 -21.10 19.37
CA PRO A 9 -22.53 -21.17 19.10
C PRO A 9 -22.19 -21.88 17.78
N ILE A 10 -23.02 -22.84 17.35
CA ILE A 10 -22.83 -23.57 16.09
C ILE A 10 -22.90 -22.69 14.84
N VAL A 11 -23.56 -21.52 14.92
CA VAL A 11 -23.61 -20.55 13.82
C VAL A 11 -22.49 -19.51 13.96
N VAL A 12 -22.27 -19.03 15.19
CA VAL A 12 -21.30 -17.96 15.47
C VAL A 12 -19.87 -18.42 15.26
N LEU A 13 -19.51 -19.62 15.74
CA LEU A 13 -18.12 -20.10 15.70
C LEU A 13 -17.59 -20.32 14.27
N PRO A 14 -18.30 -20.99 13.35
CA PRO A 14 -17.82 -21.13 11.96
C PRO A 14 -17.64 -19.79 11.27
N LEU A 15 -18.56 -18.85 11.49
CA LEU A 15 -18.46 -17.50 10.93
C LEU A 15 -17.26 -16.73 11.50
N ALA A 16 -17.02 -16.84 12.82
CA ALA A 16 -15.87 -16.23 13.47
C ALA A 16 -14.55 -16.83 12.96
N ILE A 17 -14.46 -18.16 12.84
CA ILE A 17 -13.30 -18.86 12.30
C ILE A 17 -13.02 -18.39 10.87
N LEU A 18 -14.04 -18.37 10.00
CA LEU A 18 -13.90 -17.89 8.64
C LEU A 18 -13.40 -16.44 8.62
N THR A 19 -13.97 -15.57 9.44
CA THR A 19 -13.57 -14.15 9.52
C THR A 19 -12.13 -13.99 9.99
N VAL A 20 -11.72 -14.73 11.04
CA VAL A 20 -10.34 -14.74 11.54
C VAL A 20 -9.37 -15.21 10.46
N LEU A 21 -9.71 -16.27 9.72
CA LEU A 21 -8.88 -16.77 8.62
C LEU A 21 -8.73 -15.73 7.51
N LEU A 22 -9.81 -15.03 7.13
CA LEU A 22 -9.76 -13.95 6.14
C LEU A 22 -8.86 -12.80 6.61
N ILE A 23 -8.99 -12.36 7.87
CA ILE A 23 -8.15 -11.29 8.41
C ILE A 23 -6.68 -11.74 8.48
N ALA A 24 -6.41 -12.96 8.93
CA ALA A 24 -5.05 -13.50 9.01
C ALA A 24 -4.41 -13.64 7.62
N ALA A 25 -5.15 -14.16 6.64
CA ALA A 25 -4.70 -14.26 5.24
C ALA A 25 -4.42 -12.86 4.65
N HIS A 26 -5.29 -11.88 4.92
CA HIS A 26 -5.07 -10.50 4.51
C HIS A 26 -3.79 -9.91 5.11
N LEU A 27 -3.53 -10.17 6.40
CA LEU A 27 -2.33 -9.71 7.09
C LEU A 27 -1.06 -10.38 6.51
N ALA A 28 -1.12 -11.67 6.21
CA ALA A 28 -0.03 -12.40 5.59
C ALA A 28 0.27 -11.85 4.18
N ALA A 29 -0.77 -11.61 3.37
CA ALA A 29 -0.63 -11.01 2.04
C ALA A 29 0.00 -9.61 2.11
N LEU A 30 -0.38 -8.80 3.10
CA LEU A 30 0.20 -7.47 3.28
C LEU A 30 1.67 -7.51 3.73
N GLN A 31 2.06 -8.53 4.50
CA GLN A 31 3.46 -8.72 4.89
C GLN A 31 4.35 -9.19 3.73
N ALA A 32 3.78 -9.95 2.79
CA ALA A 32 4.49 -10.42 1.59
C ALA A 32 4.81 -9.29 0.60
N ASP A 33 4.03 -8.21 0.59
CA ASP A 33 4.25 -7.08 -0.32
C ASP A 33 5.47 -6.23 0.11
N ARG A 34 6.57 -6.34 -0.64
CA ARG A 34 7.82 -5.59 -0.41
C ARG A 34 7.76 -4.15 -0.95
N ALA A 35 6.81 -3.82 -1.82
CA ALA A 35 6.70 -2.48 -2.41
C ALA A 35 6.06 -1.47 -1.44
N VAL A 36 5.44 -1.93 -0.36
CA VAL A 36 4.76 -1.06 0.62
C VAL A 36 5.75 -0.48 1.62
N PRO A 37 5.79 0.85 1.83
CA PRO A 37 6.65 1.48 2.84
C PRO A 37 6.41 0.90 4.25
N LEU A 38 7.49 0.67 4.99
CA LEU A 38 7.47 0.05 6.32
C LEU A 38 6.49 0.73 7.30
N SER A 39 6.41 2.06 7.28
CA SER A 39 5.49 2.83 8.12
C SER A 39 4.03 2.48 7.85
N ARG A 40 3.61 2.40 6.58
CA ARG A 40 2.23 2.06 6.18
C ARG A 40 1.89 0.61 6.55
N ARG A 41 2.88 -0.29 6.41
CA ARG A 41 2.72 -1.69 6.81
C ARG A 41 2.46 -1.82 8.30
N ARG A 42 3.24 -1.13 9.15
CA ARG A 42 3.06 -1.16 10.62
C ARG A 42 1.65 -0.75 11.06
N ILE A 43 1.13 0.35 10.52
CA ILE A 43 -0.22 0.85 10.86
C ILE A 43 -1.30 -0.16 10.47
N ARG A 44 -1.21 -0.72 9.25
CA ARG A 44 -2.16 -1.71 8.76
C ARG A 44 -2.09 -3.03 9.52
N THR A 45 -0.91 -3.49 9.90
CA THR A 45 -0.74 -4.66 10.76
C THR A 45 -1.36 -4.43 12.13
N ALA A 46 -1.11 -3.26 12.75
CA ALA A 46 -1.71 -2.92 14.03
C ALA A 46 -3.25 -2.92 13.95
N ASN A 47 -3.83 -2.29 12.92
CA ASN A 47 -5.27 -2.31 12.69
C ASN A 47 -5.81 -3.74 12.50
N GLY A 48 -5.11 -4.57 11.73
CA GLY A 48 -5.47 -5.98 11.54
C GLY A 48 -5.45 -6.80 12.83
N VAL A 49 -4.45 -6.59 13.69
CA VAL A 49 -4.38 -7.25 15.01
C VAL A 49 -5.55 -6.83 15.89
N VAL A 50 -5.90 -5.54 15.91
CA VAL A 50 -7.07 -5.06 16.66
C VAL A 50 -8.36 -5.68 16.10
N MET A 51 -8.49 -5.80 14.77
CA MET A 51 -9.63 -6.49 14.15
C MET A 51 -9.73 -7.97 14.54
N LEU A 52 -8.61 -8.69 14.62
CA LEU A 52 -8.59 -10.09 15.10
C LEU A 52 -9.12 -10.20 16.52
N ILE A 53 -8.60 -9.37 17.43
CA ILE A 53 -9.05 -9.34 18.83
C ILE A 53 -10.54 -9.01 18.90
N THR A 54 -10.97 -7.98 18.17
CA THR A 54 -12.38 -7.55 18.11
C THR A 54 -13.29 -8.67 17.63
N THR A 55 -12.87 -9.42 16.61
CA THR A 55 -13.64 -10.56 16.06
C THR A 55 -13.79 -11.67 17.10
N LEU A 56 -12.73 -12.02 17.82
CA LEU A 56 -12.77 -13.01 18.88
C LEU A 56 -13.66 -12.56 20.05
N THR A 57 -13.56 -11.28 20.45
CA THR A 57 -14.41 -10.70 21.50
C THR A 57 -15.88 -10.70 21.08
N LEU A 58 -16.20 -10.34 19.83
CA LEU A 58 -17.57 -10.38 19.31
C LEU A 58 -18.11 -11.81 19.24
N ALA A 59 -17.32 -12.76 18.75
CA ALA A 59 -17.71 -14.16 18.71
C ALA A 59 -18.06 -14.68 20.12
N TYR A 60 -17.24 -14.33 21.11
CA TYR A 60 -17.50 -14.64 22.51
C TYR A 60 -18.77 -13.97 23.02
N ALA A 61 -18.95 -12.67 22.74
CA ALA A 61 -20.13 -11.91 23.14
C ALA A 61 -21.42 -12.55 22.61
N PHE A 62 -21.47 -12.89 21.32
CA PHE A 62 -22.66 -13.48 20.72
C PHE A 62 -22.95 -14.91 21.19
N ALA A 63 -21.92 -15.74 21.33
CA ALA A 63 -22.10 -17.16 21.66
C ALA A 63 -22.32 -17.41 23.17
N TYR A 64 -21.74 -16.57 24.04
CA TYR A 64 -21.65 -16.88 25.48
C TYR A 64 -22.09 -15.75 26.42
N ALA A 65 -22.26 -14.49 25.97
CA ALA A 65 -22.77 -13.45 26.86
C ALA A 65 -24.28 -13.63 27.07
N SER A 66 -24.63 -14.16 28.24
CA SER A 66 -26.02 -14.37 28.66
C SER A 66 -26.59 -13.10 29.32
N THR A 67 -27.86 -12.79 29.06
CA THR A 67 -28.59 -11.69 29.70
C THR A 67 -28.98 -12.00 31.14
N ALA A 68 -28.83 -13.25 31.59
CA ALA A 68 -29.10 -13.65 32.98
C ALA A 68 -28.14 -13.01 33.99
N ASP A 69 -26.95 -12.60 33.53
CA ASP A 69 -25.96 -11.83 34.31
C ASP A 69 -25.74 -10.47 33.64
N PRO A 70 -26.51 -9.44 34.03
CA PRO A 70 -26.47 -8.14 33.37
C PRO A 70 -25.11 -7.44 33.52
N ALA A 71 -24.38 -7.68 34.61
CA ALA A 71 -23.07 -7.08 34.83
C ALA A 71 -22.05 -7.64 33.84
N ARG A 72 -21.98 -8.97 33.72
CA ARG A 72 -21.10 -9.63 32.75
C ARG A 72 -21.48 -9.29 31.31
N PHE A 73 -22.78 -9.28 31.01
CA PHE A 73 -23.29 -8.89 29.70
C PHE A 73 -22.83 -7.48 29.31
N ALA A 74 -23.03 -6.49 30.20
CA ALA A 74 -22.64 -5.11 29.97
C ALA A 74 -21.12 -4.96 29.79
N LEU A 75 -20.31 -5.67 30.57
CA LEU A 75 -18.84 -5.62 30.46
C LEU A 75 -18.35 -6.16 29.12
N VAL A 76 -18.85 -7.33 28.68
CA VAL A 76 -18.43 -7.95 27.42
C VAL A 76 -18.84 -7.11 26.22
N TRP A 77 -20.07 -6.60 26.20
CA TRP A 77 -20.54 -5.71 25.13
C TRP A 77 -19.85 -4.36 25.15
N GLY A 78 -19.58 -3.80 26.33
CA GLY A 78 -18.79 -2.58 26.49
C GLY A 78 -17.38 -2.74 25.91
N ALA A 79 -16.71 -3.85 26.20
CA ALA A 79 -15.40 -4.17 25.62
C ALA A 79 -15.48 -4.32 24.09
N ALA A 80 -16.51 -4.98 23.55
CA ALA A 80 -16.71 -5.13 22.12
C ALA A 80 -16.93 -3.78 21.41
N ILE A 81 -17.76 -2.89 21.99
CA ILE A 81 -18.02 -1.54 21.45
C ILE A 81 -16.75 -0.68 21.52
N MET A 82 -16.01 -0.74 22.63
CA MET A 82 -14.75 -0.02 22.78
C MET A 82 -13.73 -0.46 21.72
N LEU A 83 -13.54 -1.77 21.55
CA LEU A 83 -12.66 -2.32 20.52
C LEU A 83 -13.09 -1.91 19.11
N LEU A 84 -14.39 -1.99 18.80
CA LEU A 84 -14.93 -1.55 17.51
C LEU A 84 -14.67 -0.06 17.29
N THR A 85 -14.81 0.77 18.31
CA THR A 85 -14.52 2.20 18.24
C THR A 85 -13.05 2.45 17.93
N ILE A 86 -12.13 1.68 18.53
CA ILE A 86 -10.69 1.76 18.23
C ILE A 86 -10.43 1.37 16.77
N VAL A 87 -11.06 0.29 16.26
CA VAL A 87 -10.95 -0.11 14.85
C VAL A 87 -11.41 1.02 13.93
N LEU A 88 -12.56 1.63 14.21
CA LEU A 88 -13.08 2.75 13.41
C LEU A 88 -12.15 3.97 13.44
N ALA A 89 -11.60 4.29 14.61
CA ALA A 89 -10.64 5.39 14.76
C ALA A 89 -9.36 5.13 13.95
N LEU A 90 -8.76 3.93 14.07
CA LEU A 90 -7.57 3.55 13.32
C LEU A 90 -7.81 3.54 11.81
N SER A 91 -8.95 3.01 11.38
CA SER A 91 -9.36 3.02 9.97
C SER A 91 -9.52 4.44 9.44
N SER A 92 -10.15 5.33 10.21
CA SER A 92 -10.32 6.74 9.84
C SER A 92 -8.97 7.44 9.69
N ILE A 93 -8.05 7.22 10.62
CA ILE A 93 -6.69 7.79 10.55
C ILE A 93 -5.94 7.27 9.32
N ASP A 94 -6.04 5.98 8.98
CA ASP A 94 -5.41 5.43 7.76
C ASP A 94 -6.00 6.06 6.48
N VAL A 95 -7.32 6.22 6.41
CA VAL A 95 -7.98 6.89 5.28
C VAL A 95 -7.50 8.33 5.13
N LEU A 96 -7.47 9.11 6.22
CA LEU A 96 -6.98 10.49 6.22
C LEU A 96 -5.52 10.58 5.76
N ASN A 97 -4.67 9.68 6.24
CA ASN A 97 -3.27 9.62 5.85
C ASN A 97 -3.10 9.26 4.37
N ASN A 98 -3.86 8.28 3.87
CA ASN A 98 -3.85 7.91 2.47
C ASN A 98 -4.32 9.07 1.58
N LEU A 99 -5.38 9.77 1.96
CA LEU A 99 -5.87 10.94 1.23
C LEU A 99 -4.82 12.06 1.18
N ARG A 100 -4.12 12.33 2.29
CA ARG A 100 -3.02 13.30 2.35
C ARG A 100 -1.91 12.92 1.37
N LEU A 101 -1.51 11.65 1.34
CA LEU A 101 -0.45 11.16 0.45
C LEU A 101 -0.86 11.24 -1.02
N THR A 102 -2.08 10.82 -1.36
CA THR A 102 -2.59 10.89 -2.74
C THR A 102 -2.66 12.33 -3.23
N ARG A 103 -3.04 13.29 -2.39
CA ARG A 103 -3.02 14.73 -2.75
C ARG A 103 -1.61 15.21 -3.08
N LEU A 104 -0.59 14.78 -2.32
CA LEU A 104 0.80 15.13 -2.58
C LEU A 104 1.33 14.48 -3.89
N GLN A 105 1.02 13.21 -4.12
CA GLN A 105 1.39 12.51 -5.36
C GLN A 105 0.73 13.16 -6.59
N ARG A 106 -0.55 13.50 -6.54
CA ARG A 106 -1.25 14.22 -7.62
C ARG A 106 -0.59 15.56 -7.94
N ARG A 107 -0.14 16.31 -6.93
CA ARG A 107 0.59 17.57 -7.13
C ARG A 107 1.94 17.34 -7.83
N ARG A 108 2.66 16.27 -7.50
CA ARG A 108 3.94 15.92 -8.14
C ARG A 108 3.75 15.51 -9.60
N VAL A 109 2.77 14.66 -9.87
CA VAL A 109 2.42 14.24 -11.25
C VAL A 109 2.00 15.44 -12.09
N LYS A 110 1.16 16.34 -11.55
CA LYS A 110 0.77 17.57 -12.27
C LYS A 110 1.98 18.46 -12.59
N LYS A 111 2.92 18.64 -11.65
CA LYS A 111 4.15 19.41 -11.89
C LYS A 111 5.02 18.76 -12.95
N ALA A 112 5.23 17.43 -12.88
CA ALA A 112 6.02 16.69 -13.87
C ALA A 112 5.40 16.76 -15.28
N ALA A 113 4.07 16.70 -15.38
CA ALA A 113 3.38 16.82 -16.67
C ALA A 113 3.55 18.23 -17.28
N ILE A 114 3.46 19.28 -16.47
CA ILE A 114 3.69 20.67 -16.93
C ILE A 114 5.14 20.86 -17.36
N ASP A 115 6.09 20.36 -16.57
CA ASP A 115 7.51 20.47 -16.85
C ASP A 115 7.87 19.76 -18.17
N LEU A 116 7.39 18.52 -18.35
CA LEU A 116 7.58 17.76 -19.59
C LEU A 116 6.98 18.50 -20.81
N HIS A 117 5.80 19.10 -20.66
CA HIS A 117 5.19 19.87 -21.75
C HIS A 117 6.03 21.10 -22.11
N SER A 118 6.63 21.77 -21.12
CA SER A 118 7.51 22.93 -21.33
C SER A 118 8.83 22.55 -22.01
N GLN A 119 9.40 21.39 -21.67
CA GLN A 119 10.59 20.86 -22.32
C GLN A 119 10.33 20.52 -23.80
N LEU A 120 9.20 19.85 -24.08
CA LEU A 120 8.79 19.54 -25.45
C LEU A 120 8.55 20.81 -26.29
N ALA A 121 7.88 21.82 -25.73
CA ALA A 121 7.66 23.09 -26.42
C ALA A 121 8.99 23.82 -26.74
N THR A 122 9.99 23.69 -25.86
CA THR A 122 11.32 24.28 -26.07
C THR A 122 12.09 23.54 -27.16
N ILE A 123 12.07 22.22 -27.18
CA ILE A 123 12.69 21.40 -28.24
C ILE A 123 12.06 21.70 -29.60
N LEU A 124 10.72 21.79 -29.67
CA LEU A 124 10.00 22.11 -30.91
C LEU A 124 10.33 23.52 -31.44
N LYS A 125 10.49 24.52 -30.57
CA LYS A 125 10.89 25.87 -30.97
C LYS A 125 12.37 25.95 -31.38
N GLY A 126 13.24 25.23 -30.67
CA GLY A 126 14.67 25.15 -30.99
C GLY A 126 14.96 24.43 -32.31
N HIS A 127 14.06 23.53 -32.74
CA HIS A 127 14.15 22.80 -34.00
C HIS A 127 13.45 23.52 -35.16
N THR A 128 13.48 24.86 -35.19
CA THR A 128 13.12 25.58 -36.42
C THR A 128 14.17 25.20 -37.46
N PRO A 129 13.85 24.40 -38.48
CA PRO A 129 14.81 24.10 -39.53
C PRO A 129 15.06 25.41 -40.25
N THR A 130 16.24 25.99 -40.04
CA THR A 130 16.70 27.20 -40.72
C THR A 130 16.90 26.88 -42.20
N GLY A 131 15.79 26.77 -42.93
CA GLY A 131 15.73 26.76 -44.38
C GLY A 131 16.53 25.66 -45.09
N PRO A 132 16.39 25.58 -46.42
CA PRO A 132 17.05 24.57 -47.22
C PRO A 132 18.55 24.86 -47.25
N ARG A 133 19.37 23.98 -46.67
CA ARG A 133 20.77 23.86 -47.07
C ARG A 133 20.83 23.18 -48.45
N LEU A 134 20.24 23.84 -49.46
CA LEU A 134 20.46 23.54 -50.87
C LEU A 134 21.87 24.03 -51.22
N ALA A 135 22.87 23.20 -50.92
CA ALA A 135 24.18 23.11 -51.57
C ALA A 135 25.17 22.46 -50.58
N ARG A 136 25.03 21.14 -50.36
CA ARG A 136 26.21 20.34 -50.03
C ARG A 136 26.37 19.29 -51.13
N SER A 137 27.40 19.52 -51.93
CA SER A 137 27.81 18.73 -53.07
C SER A 137 28.08 17.28 -52.65
N PRO A 138 27.73 16.26 -53.48
CA PRO A 138 27.91 14.84 -53.17
C PRO A 138 29.37 14.31 -53.17
N ALA A 139 30.38 15.17 -53.14
CA ALA A 139 31.74 14.77 -53.54
C ALA A 139 32.72 14.47 -52.40
N ASP A 140 32.49 14.95 -51.17
CA ASP A 140 33.45 14.76 -50.07
C ASP A 140 32.76 14.05 -48.91
N ASP A 141 33.01 12.76 -48.76
CA ASP A 141 33.71 12.19 -47.59
C ASP A 141 33.51 10.65 -47.56
N GLN A 142 34.05 9.99 -48.59
CA GLN A 142 34.54 8.62 -48.45
C GLN A 142 35.94 8.69 -47.84
N THR A 143 36.04 8.92 -46.54
CA THR A 143 37.19 8.45 -45.78
C THR A 143 36.68 7.95 -44.42
N THR A 144 36.62 6.65 -44.19
CA THR A 144 37.77 5.81 -43.80
C THR A 144 37.71 5.59 -42.27
N ASP A 145 37.60 4.31 -41.95
CA ASP A 145 38.05 3.64 -40.72
C ASP A 145 37.16 3.73 -39.47
N ALA A 146 36.55 2.62 -39.05
CA ALA A 146 37.23 1.48 -38.42
C ALA A 146 37.88 1.88 -37.09
N ASN A 147 37.07 1.85 -36.03
CA ASN A 147 37.53 1.56 -34.68
C ASN A 147 36.33 0.89 -33.97
N THR A 148 36.22 -0.44 -34.01
CA THR A 148 36.97 -1.38 -33.16
C THR A 148 36.74 -0.98 -31.70
N ASP A 149 35.79 -1.65 -31.05
CA ASP A 149 36.14 -2.68 -30.07
C ASP A 149 37.13 -2.15 -29.04
N GLU A 150 36.65 -1.58 -27.94
CA GLU A 150 37.31 -1.61 -26.63
C GLU A 150 36.45 -0.88 -25.57
N ARG A 151 35.57 -1.62 -24.90
CA ARG A 151 35.33 -1.52 -23.45
C ARG A 151 34.41 -2.64 -22.97
N SER A 152 34.94 -3.84 -23.18
CA SER A 152 34.82 -4.93 -22.22
C SER A 152 35.25 -4.44 -20.83
N GLY A 153 34.50 -4.84 -19.80
CA GLY A 153 35.01 -5.18 -18.48
C GLY A 153 35.73 -4.11 -17.68
N LEU A 154 35.10 -3.67 -16.59
CA LEU A 154 35.69 -3.52 -15.25
C LEU A 154 34.52 -3.10 -14.35
N ASP A 155 34.00 -4.04 -13.56
CA ASP A 155 34.45 -4.21 -12.17
C ASP A 155 33.80 -3.16 -11.26
N GLN A 156 32.70 -3.55 -10.62
CA GLN A 156 32.33 -2.95 -9.35
C GLN A 156 31.72 -4.02 -8.46
N SER A 157 32.66 -4.70 -7.82
CA SER A 157 32.57 -5.59 -6.68
C SER A 157 31.68 -5.05 -5.54
N ASP A 158 30.88 -5.96 -5.02
CA ASP A 158 30.52 -6.20 -3.61
C ASP A 158 30.84 -5.11 -2.57
N ASP A 159 29.79 -4.55 -1.96
CA ASP A 159 29.86 -3.93 -0.63
C ASP A 159 28.88 -4.63 0.33
N PRO A 160 29.34 -5.64 1.11
CA PRO A 160 28.59 -6.24 2.20
C PRO A 160 29.13 -5.72 3.53
N GLY A 161 28.72 -4.53 3.94
CA GLY A 161 29.15 -3.99 5.24
C GLY A 161 28.32 -2.84 5.75
N ARG A 162 27.21 -3.13 6.45
CA ARG A 162 26.65 -2.23 7.47
C ARG A 162 25.66 -2.94 8.39
N ASP A 163 26.21 -3.35 9.52
CA ASP A 163 25.73 -3.33 10.91
C ASP A 163 24.21 -3.32 11.19
#